data_AF-T1EIR0-F1
#
_entry.id   AF-T1EIR0-F1
#
_cell.length_a   1.000
_cell.length_b   1.000
_cell.length_c   1.000
_cell.angle_alpha   90.00
_cell.angle_beta   90.00
_cell.angle_gamma   90.00
#
_symmetry.space_group_name_H-M   'P 1'
#
loop_
_entity.id
_entity.type
_entity.pdbx_description
1 polymer ?
#
loop_
_entity_poly.entity_id
_entity_poly.type
_entity_poly.pdbx_seq_one_letter_code
_entity_poly.pdbx_strand_id
1 'polypeptide(L)' 'RRERFVFRPNHLDLLDKCFAEENYPSLRRREEIARTCNLTTERITGRPLSDKERVGVHTISNWFANKRKDLKK' A
#
# COMPACT_ATOMS: atom_id res chain seq x y z
N ARG A 1 1.21 -19.32 11.47
CA ARG A 1 1.89 -18.46 10.48
C ARG A 1 0.87 -17.43 9.98
N ARG A 2 1.05 -16.12 10.17
CA ARG A 2 0.23 -15.13 9.45
C ARG A 2 0.57 -15.23 7.97
N GLU A 3 -0.42 -15.51 7.12
CA GLU A 3 -0.29 -15.40 5.67
C GLU A 3 0.20 -13.98 5.35
N ARG A 4 1.30 -13.86 4.62
CA ARG A 4 1.92 -12.55 4.32
C ARG A 4 1.14 -11.91 3.19
N PHE A 5 0.72 -10.66 3.40
CA PHE A 5 0.22 -9.82 2.32
C PHE A 5 1.32 -9.61 1.28
N VAL A 6 0.99 -9.77 0.00
CA VAL A 6 1.92 -9.56 -1.12
C VAL A 6 1.49 -8.32 -1.90
N PHE A 7 2.40 -7.36 -2.02
CA PHE A 7 2.16 -6.17 -2.83
C PHE A 7 2.16 -6.55 -4.32
N ARG A 8 1.14 -6.10 -5.05
CA ARG A 8 1.08 -6.16 -6.51
C ARG A 8 1.90 -5.03 -7.12
N PRO A 9 2.32 -5.15 -8.40
CA PRO A 9 3.01 -4.07 -9.10
C PRO A 9 2.24 -2.74 -9.04
N ASN A 10 0.92 -2.79 -9.19
CA ASN A 10 0.04 -1.61 -9.13
C ASN A 10 0.05 -0.94 -7.75
N HIS A 11 0.18 -1.72 -6.67
CA HIS A 11 0.32 -1.15 -5.33
C HIS A 11 1.65 -0.43 -5.19
N LEU A 12 2.74 -1.04 -5.68
CA LEU A 12 4.08 -0.49 -5.60
C LEU A 12 4.20 0.83 -6.38
N ASP A 13 3.65 0.90 -7.59
CA ASP A 13 3.65 2.14 -8.39
C ASP A 13 2.96 3.31 -7.66
N LEU A 14 1.80 3.05 -7.05
CA LEU A 14 1.06 4.08 -6.29
C LEU A 14 1.78 4.47 -5.00
N LEU A 15 2.32 3.48 -4.30
CA LEU A 15 3.09 3.69 -3.07
C LEU A 15 4.37 4.49 -3.32
N ASP A 16 5.08 4.20 -4.41
CA ASP A 16 6.32 4.89 -4.78
C ASP A 16 6.06 6.36 -5.15
N LYS A 17 5.02 6.62 -5.95
CA LYS A 17 4.56 8.00 -6.24
C LYS A 17 4.22 8.76 -4.97
N CYS A 18 3.43 8.16 -4.08
CA CYS A 18 3.03 8.82 -2.85
C CYS A 18 4.20 9.00 -1.88
N PHE A 19 5.16 8.08 -1.89
CA PHE A 19 6.40 8.20 -1.13
C PHE A 19 7.28 9.34 -1.64
N ALA A 20 7.43 9.48 -2.96
CA ALA A 20 8.20 10.56 -3.58
C ALA A 20 7.65 11.95 -3.20
N GLU A 21 6.34 12.07 -3.00
CA GLU A 21 5.70 13.30 -2.50
C GLU A 21 5.88 13.48 -0.98
N GLU A 22 5.58 12.44 -0.18
CA GLU A 22 5.60 12.52 1.28
C GLU A 22 6.11 11.22 1.92
N ASN A 23 7.34 11.26 2.45
CA ASN A 23 7.99 10.09 3.08
C ASN A 23 7.36 9.67 4.43
N TYR A 24 6.56 10.55 5.04
CA TYR A 24 5.96 10.37 6.37
C TYR A 24 4.46 10.70 6.36
N PRO A 25 3.63 9.90 5.66
CA PRO A 25 2.23 10.20 5.56
C PRO A 25 1.51 10.11 6.90
N SER A 26 0.60 11.05 7.13
CA SER A 26 -0.33 11.06 8.26
C SER A 26 -1.29 9.85 8.22
N LEU A 27 -1.92 9.52 9.35
CA LEU A 27 -2.88 8.39 9.41
C LEU A 27 -3.96 8.49 8.33
N ARG A 28 -4.56 9.67 8.19
CA ARG A 28 -5.57 9.97 7.16
C ARG A 28 -5.05 9.71 5.75
N ARG A 29 -3.82 10.15 5.45
CA ARG A 29 -3.19 9.94 4.14
C ARG A 29 -2.94 8.45 3.87
N ARG A 30 -2.53 7.69 4.88
CA ARG A 30 -2.36 6.22 4.76
C ARG A 30 -3.69 5.51 4.51
N GLU A 31 -4.78 5.96 5.13
CA GLU A 31 -6.12 5.45 4.86
C GLU A 31 -6.57 5.74 3.42
N GLU A 32 -6.29 6.95 2.92
CA GLU A 32 -6.55 7.30 1.52
C GLU A 32 -5.74 6.42 0.57
N ILE A 33 -4.43 6.28 0.77
CA ILE A 33 -3.57 5.41 -0.04
C ILE A 33 -4.08 3.97 -0.04
N ALA A 34 -4.43 3.43 1.13
CA ALA A 34 -4.98 2.08 1.26
C ALA A 34 -6.29 1.92 0.47
N ARG A 35 -7.22 2.87 0.60
CA ARG A 35 -8.48 2.90 -0.16
C ARG A 35 -8.22 2.96 -1.65
N THR A 36 -7.36 3.86 -2.11
CA THR A 36 -7.04 4.01 -3.53
C THR A 36 -6.38 2.75 -4.09
N CYS A 37 -5.42 2.15 -3.39
CA CYS A 37 -4.82 0.87 -3.78
C CYS A 37 -5.88 -0.24 -3.96
N ASN A 38 -6.83 -0.33 -3.02
CA ASN A 38 -7.91 -1.31 -3.10
C ASN A 38 -8.81 -1.04 -4.32
N LEU A 39 -9.32 0.19 -4.46
CA LEU A 39 -10.19 0.59 -5.57
C LEU A 39 -9.52 0.39 -6.95
N THR A 40 -8.25 0.77 -7.09
CA THR A 40 -7.49 0.56 -8.32
C THR A 40 -7.38 -0.94 -8.62
N THR A 41 -7.12 -1.77 -7.61
CA THR A 41 -6.99 -3.22 -7.81
C THR A 41 -8.33 -3.88 -8.13
N GLU A 42 -9.42 -3.47 -7.48
CA GLU A 42 -10.78 -3.89 -7.84
C GLU A 42 -11.10 -3.54 -9.29
N ARG A 43 -10.78 -2.31 -9.71
CA ARG A 43 -11.00 -1.86 -11.10
C ARG A 43 -10.20 -2.66 -12.11
N ILE A 44 -8.92 -2.96 -11.82
CA ILE A 44 -8.05 -3.71 -12.73
C ILE A 44 -8.46 -5.19 -12.80
N THR A 45 -8.85 -5.78 -11.67
CA THR A 45 -9.23 -7.19 -11.61
C THR A 45 -10.68 -7.44 -12.03
N GLY A 46 -11.52 -6.40 -12.09
CA GLY A 46 -12.94 -6.49 -12.42
C GLY A 46 -13.76 -7.28 -11.39
N ARG A 47 -13.22 -7.51 -10.19
CA ARG A 47 -13.84 -8.31 -9.12
C ARG A 47 -13.63 -7.65 -7.75
N PRO A 48 -14.52 -7.90 -6.78
CA PRO A 48 -14.29 -7.47 -5.40
C PRO A 48 -13.04 -8.12 -4.82
N LEU A 49 -12.26 -7.36 -4.06
CA LEU A 49 -11.08 -7.89 -3.37
C LEU A 49 -11.49 -8.82 -2.24
N SER A 50 -10.84 -9.98 -2.17
CA SER A 50 -10.89 -10.80 -0.95
C SER A 50 -10.15 -10.10 0.20
N ASP A 51 -10.50 -10.45 1.44
CA ASP A 51 -9.86 -9.92 2.65
C ASP A 51 -8.32 -10.07 2.63
N LYS A 52 -7.84 -11.12 1.95
CA LYS A 52 -6.42 -11.42 1.73
C LYS A 52 -5.69 -10.42 0.83
N GLU A 53 -6.40 -9.85 -0.13
CA GLU A 53 -5.86 -8.92 -1.13
C GLU A 53 -6.07 -7.46 -0.74
N ARG A 54 -6.81 -7.22 0.35
CA ARG A 54 -7.13 -5.88 0.82
C ARG A 54 -5.94 -5.25 1.54
N VAL A 55 -5.54 -4.09 1.04
CA VAL A 55 -4.53 -3.25 1.65
C VAL A 55 -5.15 -2.51 2.84
N GLY A 56 -4.58 -2.70 4.03
CA GLY A 56 -4.92 -1.97 5.24
C GLY A 56 -3.89 -0.91 5.62
N VAL A 57 -4.25 -0.01 6.54
CA VAL A 57 -3.40 1.09 7.01
C VAL A 57 -2.08 0.60 7.62
N HIS A 58 -2.13 -0.52 8.34
CA HIS A 58 -0.94 -1.13 8.93
C HIS A 58 0.04 -1.64 7.86
N THR A 59 -0.49 -2.20 6.76
CA THR A 59 0.30 -2.65 5.61
C THR A 59 1.01 -1.49 4.93
N ILE A 60 0.31 -0.37 4.71
CA ILE A 60 0.92 0.88 4.19
C ILE A 60 1.99 1.39 5.16
N SER A 61 1.69 1.46 6.46
CA SER A 61 2.62 1.94 7.48
C SER A 61 3.93 1.14 7.49
N ASN A 62 3.83 -0.19 7.40
CA ASN A 62 4.98 -1.08 7.33
C ASN A 62 5.77 -0.91 6.02
N TRP A 63 5.08 -0.76 4.89
CA TRP A 63 5.76 -0.52 3.61
C TRP A 63 6.58 0.77 3.65
N PHE A 64 6.00 1.88 4.10
CA PHE A 64 6.71 3.16 4.24
C PHE A 64 7.90 3.05 5.21
N ALA A 65 7.73 2.35 6.33
CA ALA A 65 8.82 2.12 7.28
C ALA A 65 9.98 1.31 6.67
N ASN A 66 9.68 0.27 5.89
CA ASN A 66 10.70 -0.53 5.22
C ASN A 66 11.36 0.24 4.07
N LYS A 67 10.60 0.96 3.25
CA LYS A 67 11.13 1.79 2.16
C LYS A 67 12.11 2.86 2.68
N ARG A 68 11.81 3.51 3.80
CA ARG A 68 12.75 4.44 4.46
C ARG A 68 14.03 3.77 4.97
N LYS A 69 13.96 2.52 5.43
CA LYS A 69 15.14 1.77 5.85
C LYS A 69 16.01 1.41 4.65
N ASP A 70 15.39 1.05 3.54
CA ASP A 70 16.07 0.71 2.29
C ASP A 70 16.83 1.90 1.70
N LEU A 71 16.24 3.11 1.72
CA LEU A 71 16.90 4.34 1.27
C LEU A 71 18.09 4.79 2.12
N LYS A 72 18.18 4.33 3.37
CA LYS A 72 19.28 4.66 4.28
C LYS A 72 20.42 3.64 4.20
N LYS A 73 20.29 2.61 3.37
CA LYS A 73 21.21 1.49 3.25
C LYS A 73 22.08 1.64 2.02
#